data_AF-A0A183JKJ3-F1
#
_entry.id   AF-A0A183JKJ3-F1
#
_cell.length_a   1.000
_cell.length_b   1.000
_cell.length_c   1.000
_cell.angle_alpha   90.00
_cell.angle_beta   90.00
_cell.angle_gamma   90.00
#
_symmetry.space_group_name_H-M   'P 1'
#
loop_
_entity.id
_entity.type
_entity.pdbx_description
1 polymer ?
#
loop_
_entity_poly.entity_id
_entity_poly.type
_entity_poly.pdbx_seq_one_letter_code
_entity_poly.pdbx_strand_id
1 'polypeptide(L)'
;MSQLNVMYMYICLNKSMDVTLEYMQLIFALLEHVSTSVLNSIESVELGPDFAIAWIITWFAHVLPNMDDVRRLFDLFLATDPIMLVYVSVAVSLYYFFKKIGYRSRFHYFCNVIGY
;
A
#
# COMPACT_ATOMS: atom_id res chain seq x y z
N MET A 1 -7.16 23.96 -9.29
CA MET A 1 -6.00 23.34 -8.60
C MET A 1 -6.15 23.32 -7.07
N SER A 2 -7.35 23.52 -6.51
CA SER A 2 -7.59 23.67 -5.06
C SER A 2 -8.38 22.52 -4.39
N GLN A 3 -8.81 21.50 -5.16
CA GLN A 3 -9.55 20.35 -4.61
C GLN A 3 -8.70 19.09 -4.38
N LEU A 4 -7.56 18.93 -5.06
CA LEU A 4 -6.73 17.71 -4.98
C LEU A 4 -6.14 17.46 -3.58
N ASN A 5 -5.67 18.51 -2.91
CA ASN A 5 -4.93 18.36 -1.65
C ASN A 5 -5.84 17.98 -0.46
N VAL A 6 -7.13 18.27 -0.56
CA VAL A 6 -8.08 17.99 0.53
C VAL A 6 -8.46 16.52 0.54
N MET A 7 -8.53 15.85 -0.61
CA MET A 7 -9.05 14.48 -0.68
C MET A 7 -8.08 13.44 -0.12
N TYR A 8 -6.77 13.57 -0.39
CA TYR A 8 -5.77 12.69 0.23
C TYR A 8 -5.66 12.90 1.74
N MET A 9 -5.62 14.17 2.17
CA MET A 9 -5.65 14.51 3.59
C MET A 9 -6.95 14.02 4.23
N TYR A 10 -8.10 14.08 3.54
CA TYR A 10 -9.34 13.51 4.01
C TYR A 10 -9.23 11.99 4.18
N ILE A 11 -8.70 11.25 3.20
CA ILE A 11 -8.56 9.79 3.32
C ILE A 11 -7.69 9.38 4.52
N CYS A 12 -6.64 10.14 4.84
CA CYS A 12 -5.69 9.79 5.90
C CYS A 12 -6.00 10.45 7.27
N LEU A 13 -6.67 11.60 7.28
CA LEU A 13 -6.89 12.44 8.46
C LEU A 13 -8.38 12.61 8.80
N ASN A 14 -9.29 11.92 8.11
CA ASN A 14 -10.69 11.91 8.49
C ASN A 14 -10.83 11.35 9.91
N LYS A 15 -11.82 11.88 10.63
CA LYS A 15 -12.09 11.53 12.03
C LYS A 15 -12.47 10.06 12.20
N SER A 16 -13.03 9.44 11.14
CA SER A 16 -13.25 8.01 11.05
C SER A 16 -12.34 7.40 10.00
N MET A 17 -11.78 6.22 10.29
CA MET A 17 -10.93 5.45 9.36
C MET A 17 -11.73 4.66 8.32
N ASP A 18 -13.06 4.75 8.33
CA ASP A 18 -13.93 3.98 7.41
C ASP A 18 -13.54 4.21 5.94
N VAL A 19 -13.27 5.45 5.56
CA VAL A 19 -12.83 5.80 4.20
C VAL A 19 -11.47 5.17 3.90
N THR A 20 -10.54 5.18 4.86
CA THR A 20 -9.23 4.55 4.68
C THR A 20 -9.36 3.04 4.49
N LEU A 21 -10.26 2.39 5.23
CA LEU A 21 -10.56 0.96 5.13
C LEU A 21 -11.21 0.60 3.79
N GLU A 22 -12.14 1.42 3.28
CA GLU A 22 -12.71 1.22 1.93
C GLU A 22 -11.62 1.23 0.85
N TYR A 23 -10.68 2.17 0.93
CA TYR A 23 -9.55 2.22 0.00
C TYR A 23 -8.62 1.01 0.13
N MET A 24 -8.46 0.46 1.34
CA MET A 24 -7.69 -0.77 1.54
C MET A 24 -8.37 -1.97 0.92
N GLN A 25 -9.69 -2.08 1.03
CA GLN A 25 -10.44 -3.17 0.39
C GLN A 25 -10.26 -3.16 -1.14
N LEU A 26 -10.10 -1.97 -1.75
CA LEU A 26 -9.76 -1.87 -3.17
C LEU A 26 -8.40 -2.49 -3.51
N ILE A 27 -7.42 -2.48 -2.59
CA ILE A 27 -6.12 -3.15 -2.80
C ILE A 27 -6.34 -4.66 -2.96
N PHE A 28 -7.16 -5.27 -2.10
CA PHE A 28 -7.47 -6.71 -2.16
C PHE A 28 -8.27 -7.06 -3.41
N ALA A 29 -9.29 -6.27 -3.74
CA ALA A 29 -10.08 -6.46 -4.96
C ALA A 29 -9.21 -6.40 -6.22
N LEU A 30 -8.28 -5.43 -6.30
CA LEU A 30 -7.36 -5.33 -7.43
C LEU A 30 -6.33 -6.48 -7.45
N LEU A 31 -5.83 -6.90 -6.29
CA LEU A 31 -4.93 -8.06 -6.19
C LEU A 31 -5.62 -9.34 -6.65
N GLU A 32 -6.88 -9.54 -6.30
CA GLU A 32 -7.69 -10.67 -6.77
C GLU A 32 -7.75 -10.72 -8.30
N HIS A 33 -7.99 -9.57 -8.93
CA HIS A 33 -8.06 -9.44 -10.38
C HIS A 33 -6.70 -9.62 -11.08
N VAL A 34 -5.60 -9.18 -10.48
CA VAL A 34 -4.27 -9.24 -11.10
C VAL A 34 -3.61 -10.60 -10.87
N SER A 35 -3.71 -11.15 -9.65
CA SER A 35 -3.05 -12.40 -9.28
C SER A 35 -3.62 -13.01 -8.00
N THR A 36 -4.47 -14.02 -8.16
CA THR A 36 -5.03 -14.79 -7.04
C THR A 36 -3.95 -15.52 -6.22
N SER A 37 -2.79 -15.86 -6.81
CA SER A 37 -1.71 -16.51 -6.08
C SER A 37 -0.99 -15.58 -5.09
N VAL A 38 -0.91 -14.29 -5.41
CA VAL A 38 -0.41 -13.25 -4.49
C VAL A 38 -1.40 -13.07 -3.36
N LEU A 39 -2.70 -12.92 -3.70
CA LEU A 39 -3.77 -12.77 -2.72
C LEU A 39 -3.80 -13.93 -1.72
N ASN A 40 -3.84 -15.18 -2.22
CA ASN A 40 -3.81 -16.38 -1.37
C ASN A 40 -2.59 -16.42 -0.44
N SER A 41 -1.46 -15.87 -0.88
CA SER A 41 -0.25 -15.82 -0.06
C SER A 41 -0.31 -14.75 1.02
N ILE A 42 -1.00 -13.64 0.79
CA ILE A 42 -1.29 -12.60 1.79
C ILE A 42 -2.34 -13.11 2.78
N GLU A 43 -3.38 -13.80 2.30
CA GLU A 43 -4.41 -14.40 3.16
C GLU A 43 -3.87 -15.56 3.99
N SER A 44 -2.91 -16.35 3.47
CA SER A 44 -2.32 -17.50 4.19
C SER A 44 -1.58 -17.13 5.47
N VAL A 45 -1.29 -15.86 5.67
CA VAL A 45 -0.61 -15.31 6.85
C VAL A 45 -1.55 -14.41 7.66
N GLU A 46 -2.85 -14.49 7.38
CA GLU A 46 -3.91 -13.75 8.06
C GLU A 46 -3.70 -12.23 8.01
N LEU A 47 -3.06 -11.72 6.94
CA LEU A 47 -2.88 -10.28 6.74
C LEU A 47 -4.22 -9.65 6.32
N GLY A 48 -4.90 -9.04 7.28
CA GLY A 48 -6.08 -8.20 7.03
C GLY A 48 -5.70 -6.84 6.42
N PRO A 49 -6.69 -6.07 5.92
CA PRO A 49 -6.44 -4.78 5.25
C PRO A 49 -5.70 -3.75 6.07
N ASP A 50 -5.68 -3.93 7.38
CA ASP A 50 -4.96 -3.09 8.34
C ASP A 50 -3.46 -3.00 8.05
N PHE A 51 -2.85 -3.99 7.39
CA PHE A 51 -1.43 -3.94 7.03
C PHE A 51 -1.09 -2.73 6.15
N ALA A 52 -2.04 -2.29 5.32
CA ALA A 52 -1.86 -1.16 4.41
C ALA A 52 -2.14 0.20 5.06
N ILE A 53 -2.63 0.24 6.32
CA ILE A 53 -2.86 1.48 7.08
C ILE A 53 -1.58 2.31 7.17
N ALA A 54 -0.49 1.68 7.61
CA ALA A 54 0.78 2.38 7.75
C ALA A 54 1.24 2.97 6.41
N TRP A 55 1.03 2.24 5.30
CA TRP A 55 1.42 2.66 3.96
C TRP A 55 0.61 3.86 3.48
N ILE A 56 -0.70 3.83 3.71
CA ILE A 56 -1.62 4.88 3.26
C ILE A 56 -1.41 6.16 4.06
N ILE A 57 -1.26 6.10 5.38
CA ILE A 57 -1.11 7.29 6.22
C ILE A 57 0.23 7.99 6.00
N THR A 58 1.29 7.22 5.74
CA THR A 58 2.65 7.75 5.64
C THR A 58 3.19 7.81 4.22
N TRP A 59 2.38 7.44 3.22
CA TRP A 59 2.78 7.35 1.80
C TRP A 59 4.09 6.61 1.60
N PHE A 60 4.19 5.41 2.19
CA PHE A 60 5.38 4.53 2.12
C PHE A 60 6.69 5.12 2.69
N ALA A 61 6.65 6.27 3.38
CA ALA A 61 7.86 6.93 3.88
C ALA A 61 8.66 6.05 4.86
N HIS A 62 8.00 5.10 5.56
CA HIS A 62 8.66 4.14 6.45
C HIS A 62 9.12 2.85 5.75
N VAL A 63 8.66 2.60 4.53
CA VAL A 63 8.96 1.36 3.78
C VAL A 63 10.19 1.54 2.90
N LEU A 64 10.33 2.74 2.30
CA LEU A 64 11.41 3.00 1.36
C LEU A 64 12.69 3.44 2.10
N PRO A 65 13.84 2.79 1.83
CA PRO A 65 15.10 3.14 2.48
C PRO A 65 15.73 4.43 1.94
N ASN A 66 15.29 4.90 0.76
CA ASN A 66 15.86 6.05 0.07
C ASN A 66 14.90 7.23 0.05
N MET A 67 15.34 8.35 0.62
CA MET A 67 14.55 9.58 0.72
C MET A 67 14.21 10.21 -0.64
N ASP A 68 15.03 9.99 -1.67
CA ASP A 68 14.72 10.51 -3.01
C ASP A 68 13.55 9.76 -3.66
N ASP A 69 13.40 8.46 -3.36
CA ASP A 69 12.26 7.68 -3.83
C ASP A 69 10.98 8.06 -3.08
N VAL A 70 11.09 8.37 -1.78
CA VAL A 70 9.98 8.93 -1.00
C VAL A 70 9.51 10.25 -1.60
N ARG A 71 10.41 11.18 -1.90
CA ARG A 71 10.05 12.47 -2.52
C ARG A 71 9.31 12.29 -3.84
N ARG A 72 9.77 11.39 -4.70
CA ARG A 72 9.11 11.09 -5.98
C ARG A 72 7.69 10.54 -5.81
N LEU A 73 7.47 9.71 -4.79
CA LEU A 73 6.12 9.23 -4.48
C LEU A 73 5.22 10.35 -3.99
N PHE A 74 5.74 11.25 -3.15
CA PHE A 74 4.99 12.44 -2.72
C PHE A 74 4.62 13.33 -3.91
N ASP A 75 5.56 13.59 -4.81
CA ASP A 75 5.29 14.37 -6.04
C ASP A 75 4.24 13.69 -6.91
N LEU A 76 4.29 12.35 -7.05
CA LEU A 76 3.28 11.58 -7.77
C LEU A 76 1.90 11.73 -7.13
N PHE A 77 1.78 11.47 -5.82
CA PHE A 77 0.50 11.53 -5.12
C PHE A 77 -0.10 12.94 -5.15
N LEU A 78 0.72 13.98 -5.01
CA LEU A 78 0.25 15.36 -5.13
C LEU A 78 -0.20 15.74 -6.55
N ALA A 79 0.36 15.08 -7.58
CA ALA A 79 0.05 15.35 -8.98
C ALA A 79 -1.11 14.50 -9.53
N THR A 80 -1.54 13.45 -8.83
CA THR A 80 -2.50 12.45 -9.33
C THR A 80 -3.77 12.32 -8.48
N ASP A 81 -4.69 11.46 -8.92
CA ASP A 81 -5.90 11.13 -8.17
C ASP A 81 -5.61 10.20 -6.98
N PRO A 82 -6.31 10.34 -5.84
CA PRO A 82 -6.22 9.47 -4.66
C PRO A 82 -6.14 7.97 -4.92
N ILE A 83 -6.79 7.48 -5.96
CA ILE A 83 -6.73 6.06 -6.33
C ILE A 83 -5.31 5.60 -6.71
N MET A 84 -4.42 6.51 -7.11
CA MET A 84 -3.02 6.20 -7.41
C MET A 84 -2.29 5.54 -6.23
N LEU A 85 -2.67 5.89 -5.00
CA LEU A 85 -2.12 5.27 -3.80
C LEU A 85 -2.47 3.77 -3.72
N VAL A 86 -3.67 3.40 -4.16
CA VAL A 86 -4.12 2.00 -4.25
C VAL A 86 -3.31 1.27 -5.32
N TYR A 87 -3.16 1.86 -6.51
CA TYR A 87 -2.37 1.27 -7.60
C TYR A 87 -0.91 1.03 -7.19
N VAL A 88 -0.27 2.00 -6.54
CA VAL A 88 1.10 1.84 -6.04
C VAL A 88 1.17 0.73 -4.98
N SER A 89 0.19 0.65 -4.08
CA SER A 89 0.12 -0.41 -3.07
C SER A 89 0.04 -1.81 -3.66
N VAL A 90 -0.77 -1.99 -4.71
CA VAL A 90 -0.88 -3.24 -5.46
C VAL A 90 0.45 -3.55 -6.16
N ALA A 91 1.04 -2.58 -6.86
CA ALA A 91 2.31 -2.77 -7.56
C ALA A 91 3.46 -3.15 -6.61
N VAL A 92 3.54 -2.51 -5.44
CA VAL A 92 4.51 -2.83 -4.39
C VAL A 92 4.30 -4.26 -3.87
N SER A 93 3.07 -4.63 -3.56
CA SER A 93 2.71 -5.99 -3.11
C SER A 93 3.13 -7.05 -4.13
N LEU A 94 2.84 -6.82 -5.41
CA LEU A 94 3.25 -7.71 -6.51
C LEU A 94 4.78 -7.78 -6.63
N TYR A 95 5.47 -6.64 -6.59
CA TYR A 95 6.93 -6.61 -6.68
C TYR A 95 7.60 -7.44 -5.59
N TYR A 96 7.16 -7.28 -4.33
CA TYR A 96 7.67 -8.08 -3.22
C TYR A 96 7.31 -9.56 -3.34
N PHE A 97 6.11 -9.87 -3.82
CA PHE A 97 5.69 -11.26 -4.05
C PHE A 97 6.51 -11.95 -5.14
N PHE A 98 6.70 -11.32 -6.30
CA PHE A 98 7.52 -11.91 -7.38
C PHE A 98 9.00 -12.00 -6.97
N LYS A 99 9.50 -11.03 -6.20
CA LYS A 99 10.83 -11.12 -5.60
C LYS A 99 10.94 -12.30 -4.61
N LYS A 100 9.88 -12.63 -3.87
CA LYS A 100 9.79 -13.82 -3.00
C LYS A 100 9.87 -15.14 -3.78
N ILE A 101 9.28 -15.24 -4.97
CA ILE A 101 9.39 -16.46 -5.81
C ILE A 101 10.86 -16.73 -6.17
N GLY A 102 11.69 -15.69 -6.33
CA GLY A 102 13.13 -15.83 -6.51
C GLY A 102 13.94 -16.08 -5.22
N TYR A 103 13.40 -15.72 -4.03
CA TYR A 103 14.11 -15.74 -2.75
C TYR A 103 13.22 -16.25 -1.61
N ARG A 104 13.04 -17.57 -1.52
CA ARG A 104 12.04 -18.30 -0.69
C ARG A 104 12.15 -18.13 0.84
N SER A 105 13.09 -17.37 1.41
CA SER A 105 13.46 -17.44 2.85
C SER A 105 13.06 -16.25 3.75
N ARG A 106 12.54 -15.12 3.24
CA ARG A 106 12.45 -13.86 4.03
C ARG A 106 11.04 -13.28 4.21
N PHE A 107 10.03 -14.13 4.37
CA PHE A 107 8.66 -13.64 4.68
C PHE A 107 8.62 -12.82 5.98
N HIS A 108 9.38 -13.24 7.01
CA HIS A 108 9.57 -12.49 8.25
C HIS A 108 10.17 -11.08 8.07
N TYR A 109 10.84 -10.78 6.96
CA TYR A 109 11.41 -9.44 6.73
C TYR A 109 10.35 -8.48 6.17
N PHE A 110 9.41 -8.99 5.36
CA PHE A 110 8.27 -8.19 4.90
C PHE A 110 7.38 -7.83 6.10
N CYS A 111 7.05 -8.81 6.95
CA CYS A 111 6.36 -8.61 8.23
C CYS A 111 7.11 -7.61 9.15
N ASN A 112 8.43 -7.77 9.33
CA ASN A 112 9.22 -6.80 10.10
C ASN A 112 9.25 -5.38 9.52
N VAL A 113 9.19 -5.22 8.19
CA VAL A 113 9.13 -3.90 7.53
C VAL A 113 7.75 -3.24 7.70
N ILE A 114 6.69 -4.05 7.83
CA ILE A 114 5.33 -3.59 8.13
C ILE A 114 5.00 -3.57 9.63
N GLY A 115 5.96 -3.91 10.50
CA GLY A 115 5.80 -3.85 11.96
C GLY A 115 5.02 -5.00 12.60
N TYR A 116 4.95 -6.17 11.96
CA TYR A 116 4.32 -7.40 12.47
C TYR A 116 5.32 -8.55 12.62
#